data_AF-A0A1H5P3H6-F1
#
_entry.id   AF-A0A1H5P3H6-F1
#
_cell.length_a   1.000
_cell.length_b   1.000
_cell.length_c   1.000
_cell.angle_alpha   90.00
_cell.angle_beta   90.00
_cell.angle_gamma   90.00
#
_symmetry.space_group_name_H-M   'P 1'
#
loop_
_entity.id
_entity.type
_entity.pdbx_description
1 polymer ?
#
loop_
_entity_poly.entity_id
_entity_poly.type
_entity_poly.pdbx_seq_one_letter_code
_entity_poly.pdbx_strand_id
1 'polypeptide(L)' 'MANVTLKLDDDLLRRARIRALEQGTSMNAVIRRFLEDFTGGDVRAQGLRRFLDLAGETRTGSGPEGRTWSRADLHDR' A
#
# COMPACT_ATOMS: atom_id res chain seq x y z
N MET A 1 19.39 14.28 14.28
CA MET A 1 17.93 14.32 14.00
C MET A 1 17.55 15.76 13.68
N ALA A 2 16.63 15.98 12.74
CA ALA A 2 16.11 17.30 12.39
C ALA A 2 14.62 17.38 12.76
N ASN A 3 14.16 18.57 13.15
CA ASN A 3 12.75 18.82 13.48
C ASN A 3 12.09 19.61 12.35
N VAL A 4 10.84 19.26 12.05
CA VAL A 4 10.01 19.96 11.06
C VAL A 4 8.74 20.43 11.76
N THR A 5 8.42 21.71 11.64
CA THR A 5 7.17 22.31 12.13
C THR A 5 6.25 22.58 10.95
N LEU A 6 5.04 22.01 10.98
CA LEU A 6 4.04 22.18 9.93
C LEU A 6 2.82 22.91 10.51
N LYS A 7 2.32 23.93 9.81
CA LYS A 7 1.01 24.50 10.08
C LYS A 7 -0.02 23.72 9.29
N LEU A 8 -0.99 23.13 9.98
CA LEU A 8 -2.05 22.31 9.40
C LEU A 8 -3.38 22.86 9.90
N ASP A 9 -4.44 22.63 9.13
CA ASP A 9 -5.81 22.82 9.62
C ASP A 9 -6.06 21.94 10.86
N ASP A 10 -6.70 22.50 11.88
CA ASP A 10 -6.90 21.84 13.17
C ASP A 10 -7.81 20.62 13.07
N ASP A 11 -8.87 20.69 12.24
CA ASP A 11 -9.77 19.55 12.05
C ASP A 11 -9.08 18.42 11.30
N LEU A 12 -8.29 18.76 10.27
CA LEU A 12 -7.46 17.80 9.57
C LEU A 12 -6.49 17.09 10.53
N LEU A 13 -5.78 17.84 11.38
CA LEU A 13 -4.83 17.28 12.34
C LEU A 13 -5.53 16.38 13.36
N ARG A 14 -6.71 16.78 13.85
CA ARG A 14 -7.52 15.99 14.78
C ARG A 14 -7.93 14.66 14.16
N ARG A 15 -8.50 14.68 12.94
CA ARG A 15 -8.92 13.46 12.23
C ARG A 15 -7.74 12.52 11.94
N ALA A 16 -6.60 13.07 11.54
CA ALA A 16 -5.39 12.29 11.29
C ALA A 16 -4.88 11.61 12.58
N ARG A 17 -4.91 12.30 13.71
CA ARG A 17 -4.52 11.73 15.02
C ARG A 17 -5.44 10.60 15.46
N ILE A 18 -6.76 10.77 15.33
CA ILE A 18 -7.73 9.71 15.66
C ILE A 18 -7.44 8.47 14.82
N ARG A 19 -7.30 8.64 13.49
CA ARG A 19 -6.99 7.53 12.59
C ARG A 19 -5.67 6.84 12.91
N ALA A 20 -4.63 7.60 13.27
CA ALA A 20 -3.36 7.03 13.68
C ALA A 20 -3.50 6.16 14.93
N LEU A 21 -4.26 6.63 15.92
CA LEU A 21 -4.53 5.87 17.16
C LEU A 21 -5.33 4.59 16.87
N GLU A 22 -6.37 4.67 16.03
CA GLU A 22 -7.14 3.49 15.59
C GLU A 22 -6.25 2.42 14.92
N GLN A 23 -5.18 2.85 14.25
CA GLN A 23 -4.20 1.97 13.61
C GLN A 23 -3.04 1.57 14.53
N GLY A 24 -3.07 1.92 15.81
CA GLY A 24 -1.99 1.62 16.76
C GLY A 24 -0.67 2.32 16.44
N THR A 25 -0.71 3.48 15.78
CA THR A 25 0.46 4.26 15.38
C THR A 25 0.36 5.72 15.87
N SER A 26 1.35 6.54 15.53
CA SER A 26 1.38 7.97 15.86
C SER A 26 1.44 8.82 14.60
N MET A 27 0.96 10.06 14.69
CA MET A 27 1.05 11.02 13.58
C MET A 27 2.49 11.22 13.11
N ASN A 28 3.45 11.26 14.04
CA ASN A 28 4.87 11.40 13.70
C ASN A 28 5.40 10.17 12.93
N ALA A 29 4.95 8.97 13.28
CA ALA A 29 5.31 7.76 12.53
C ALA A 29 4.70 7.76 11.11
N VAL A 30 3.45 8.22 10.98
CA VAL A 30 2.78 8.37 9.66
C VAL A 30 3.53 9.37 8.79
N ILE A 31 3.86 10.56 9.31
CA ILE A 31 4.61 11.59 8.57
C ILE A 31 6.00 11.06 8.20
N ARG A 32 6.70 10.40 9.12
CA ARG A 32 8.03 9.82 8.85
C ARG A 32 7.96 8.84 7.69
N ARG A 33 7.05 7.86 7.76
CA ARG A 33 6.86 6.89 6.69
C ARG A 33 6.52 7.56 5.36
N PHE A 34 5.63 8.56 5.39
CA PHE A 34 5.30 9.31 4.17
C PHE A 34 6.53 9.99 3.57
N LEU A 35 7.41 10.60 4.39
CA LEU A 35 8.63 11.23 3.91
C LEU A 35 9.66 10.21 3.39
N GLU A 36 9.80 9.06 4.05
CA GLU A 36 10.62 7.93 3.58
C GLU A 36 10.13 7.43 2.22
N ASP A 37 8.82 7.22 2.07
CA ASP A 37 8.20 6.82 0.80
C ASP A 37 8.38 7.93 -0.26
N PHE A 38 8.15 9.19 0.09
CA PHE A 38 8.29 10.35 -0.79
C PHE A 38 9.72 10.54 -1.29
N THR A 39 10.72 10.21 -0.47
CA THR A 39 12.15 10.31 -0.83
C THR A 39 12.68 9.06 -1.55
N GLY A 40 11.82 8.08 -1.86
CA GLY A 40 12.22 6.87 -2.59
C GLY A 40 12.84 5.78 -1.70
N GLY A 41 12.64 5.85 -0.38
CA GLY A 41 13.34 5.03 0.62
C GLY A 41 13.11 3.53 0.52
N ASP A 42 12.02 3.07 -0.11
CA ASP A 42 11.76 1.66 -0.33
C ASP A 42 11.30 1.38 -1.78
N VAL A 43 12.28 1.37 -2.69
CA VAL A 43 12.09 1.01 -4.11
C VAL A 43 11.38 -0.35 -4.26
N ARG A 44 11.55 -1.29 -3.31
CA ARG A 44 10.85 -2.58 -3.35
C ARG A 44 9.38 -2.44 -2.99
N ALA A 45 9.04 -1.72 -1.92
CA ALA A 45 7.65 -1.47 -1.57
C ALA A 45 6.92 -0.66 -2.65
N GLN A 46 7.58 0.33 -3.24
CA GLN A 46 7.04 1.08 -4.38
C GLN A 46 6.86 0.20 -5.61
N GLY A 47 7.84 -0.64 -5.93
CA GLY A 47 7.75 -1.63 -7.01
C GLY A 47 6.58 -2.60 -6.81
N LEU A 48 6.42 -3.14 -5.59
CA LEU A 48 5.33 -4.04 -5.24
C LEU A 48 3.97 -3.35 -5.34
N ARG A 49 3.84 -2.12 -4.84
CA ARG A 49 2.60 -1.35 -4.93
C ARG A 49 2.19 -1.11 -6.38
N ARG A 50 3.13 -0.60 -7.20
CA ARG A 50 2.92 -0.37 -8.63
C ARG A 50 2.54 -1.66 -9.37
N PHE A 51 3.18 -2.77 -9.01
CA PHE A 51 2.86 -4.08 -9.58
C PHE A 51 1.43 -4.52 -9.25
N LEU A 52 0.99 -4.37 -7.99
CA LEU A 52 -0.36 -4.73 -7.58
C LEU A 52 -1.43 -3.87 -8.26
N ASP A 53 -1.18 -2.56 -8.39
CA ASP A 53 -2.10 -1.64 -9.07
C ASP A 53 -2.27 -2.05 -10.55
N LEU A 54 -1.15 -2.30 -11.26
CA LEU A 54 -1.19 -2.80 -12.66
C LEU A 54 -1.85 -4.18 -12.78
N ALA A 55 -1.60 -5.09 -11.84
CA ALA A 55 -2.21 -6.41 -11.83
C ALA A 55 -3.73 -6.33 -11.63
N GLY A 56 -4.22 -5.40 -10.80
CA GLY A 56 -5.65 -5.17 -10.59
C GLY A 56 -6.37 -4.54 -11.78
N GLU A 57 -5.67 -3.72 -12.57
CA GLU A 57 -6.22 -3.13 -13.80
C GLU A 57 -6.32 -4.13 -14.96
N THR A 58 -5.56 -5.23 -14.89
CA THR A 58 -5.46 -6.19 -15.98
C THR A 58 -6.42 -7.36 -15.77
N ARG A 59 -7.21 -7.73 -16.79
CA ARG A 59 -8.09 -8.93 -16.78
C ARG A 59 -7.32 -10.25 -16.98
N THR A 60 -6.00 -10.26 -16.79
CA THR A 60 -5.14 -11.44 -16.91
C THR A 60 -5.28 -12.31 -15.66
N GLY A 61 -6.27 -13.18 -15.67
CA GLY A 61 -6.51 -14.18 -14.64
C GLY A 61 -7.26 -15.36 -15.24
N SER A 62 -7.64 -16.35 -14.42
CA SER A 62 -8.40 -17.52 -14.88
C SER A 62 -9.88 -17.21 -15.18
N GLY A 63 -10.22 -15.96 -15.46
CA GLY A 63 -11.60 -15.50 -15.60
C GLY A 63 -12.38 -15.50 -14.28
N PRO A 64 -13.69 -15.17 -14.32
CA PRO A 64 -14.54 -15.07 -13.13
C PRO A 64 -14.71 -16.39 -12.36
N GLU A 65 -14.65 -17.52 -13.07
CA GLU A 65 -14.79 -18.85 -12.48
C GLU A 65 -13.49 -19.40 -11.87
N GLY A 66 -12.40 -18.63 -11.98
CA GLY A 66 -11.10 -19.06 -11.49
C GLY A 66 -10.53 -20.23 -12.30
N ARG A 67 -9.50 -20.88 -11.75
CA ARG A 67 -8.82 -21.98 -12.43
C ARG A 67 -9.71 -23.23 -12.39
N THR A 68 -10.10 -23.74 -13.56
CA THR A 68 -10.95 -24.92 -13.70
C THR A 68 -10.18 -26.23 -13.91
N TRP A 69 -8.87 -26.16 -14.10
CA TRP A 69 -8.01 -27.31 -14.35
C TRP A 69 -6.97 -27.50 -13.24
N SER A 70 -6.62 -28.75 -12.99
CA SER A 70 -5.50 -29.17 -12.16
C SER A 70 -4.25 -29.38 -13.02
N ARG A 71 -3.07 -29.33 -12.39
CA ARG A 71 -1.82 -29.60 -13.10
C ARG A 71 -1.80 -31.02 -13.70
N ALA A 72 -2.43 -32.00 -13.03
CA ALA A 72 -2.50 -33.37 -13.53
C ALA A 72 -3.31 -33.46 -14.83
N ASP A 73 -4.42 -32.72 -14.93
CA ASP A 73 -5.30 -32.68 -16.11
C ASP A 73 -4.58 -32.23 -17.40
N LEU A 74 -3.45 -31.52 -17.26
CA LEU A 74 -2.62 -31.06 -18.38
C LEU A 74 -1.61 -32.12 -18.88
N HIS A 75 -1.27 -33.10 -18.03
CA HIS A 75 -0.28 -34.13 -18.33
C HIS A 75 -0.90 -35.39 -18.94
N ASP A 76 -2.22 -35.52 -18.90
CA ASP A 76 -2.98 -36.65 -19.48
C ASP A 76 -3.35 -36.44 -20.97
N ARG A 77 -2.58 -35.60 -21.69
CA ARG A 77 -2.74 -35.34 -23.12
C ARG A 77 -1.65 -35.99 -23.96
#